data_AF-A0A7R9U4F3-F1
#
_entry.id   AF-A0A7R9U4F3-F1
#
_cell.length_a   1.000
_cell.length_b   1.000
_cell.length_c   1.000
_cell.angle_alpha   90.00
_cell.angle_beta   90.00
_cell.angle_gamma   90.00
#
_symmetry.space_group_name_H-M   'P 1'
#
loop_
_entity.id
_entity.type
_entity.pdbx_description
1 polymer ?
#
loop_
_entity_poly.entity_id
_entity_poly.type
_entity_poly.pdbx_seq_one_letter_code
_entity_poly.pdbx_strand_id
1 'polypeptide(L)'
;MVFNVVPTVFEIGLVSAILAHNFGAAYTGVVLSTIAAYVVYTIRVTTWRNRIRREMNDLDNQANGKVIDMLMNIESIKTHNGGDFEQKKYDEVLAQYEKAMIRTQTSLSLLNFGQNVIFSLGLTAIMALCAREIASGTASVGDLVLVNGLLFQLSFPLNFIGSTYREFRQALIDIEAMFELTSVKPAIPEREDLPDLYLEPLGKGSVGDAKLLSPPEIRFEDVAFQYPRGRKIFESLSFSIPQGHTAAFVGPSGCGKSTILRLLLQEQKADRGRIFINDQEMFSVNAKSIRDVCAFVPQDISLFNAPIGYNIAYGSMTSSGMIDWTAEENRKAVERHAQMAAVHDTIRCLPNGYDTVVGERGLLLSGGEKQRVAIARAMLREAPIVLADEPTSALDAGTEAEVMHVLRFAGAGRTCILVAHRLSTVQTADIIFVLNEGRVWESGTHEELLAKQGLYYHMWHTQAQDLDSIEQ
;
A
#
# COMPACT_ATOMS: atom_id res chain seq x y z
N MET A 1 -3.96 31.86 -0.44
CA MET A 1 -4.87 32.99 -0.75
C MET A 1 -4.75 34.13 0.26
N VAL A 2 -4.84 33.84 1.57
CA VAL A 2 -4.72 34.83 2.66
C VAL A 2 -3.43 35.65 2.59
N PHE A 3 -2.29 35.04 2.26
CA PHE A 3 -1.00 35.72 2.29
C PHE A 3 -0.60 36.47 1.00
N ASN A 4 -1.27 36.21 -0.13
CA ASN A 4 -0.91 36.84 -1.41
C ASN A 4 -2.05 37.69 -1.98
N VAL A 5 -3.28 37.17 -2.05
CA VAL A 5 -4.40 37.86 -2.71
C VAL A 5 -4.91 39.02 -1.86
N VAL A 6 -5.11 38.80 -0.55
CA VAL A 6 -5.64 39.83 0.35
C VAL A 6 -4.66 41.01 0.49
N PRO A 7 -3.34 40.79 0.74
CA PRO A 7 -2.37 41.88 0.75
C PRO A 7 -2.27 42.62 -0.57
N THR A 8 -2.30 41.91 -1.71
CA THR A 8 -2.23 42.56 -3.04
C THR A 8 -3.44 43.46 -3.29
N VAL A 9 -4.65 42.99 -2.98
CA VAL A 9 -5.87 43.81 -3.14
C VAL A 9 -5.83 45.02 -2.21
N PHE A 10 -5.36 44.84 -0.97
CA PHE A 10 -5.18 45.92 0.00
C PHE A 10 -4.15 46.95 -0.48
N GLU A 11 -2.99 46.51 -0.97
CA GLU A 11 -1.90 47.36 -1.47
C GLU A 11 -2.35 48.16 -2.71
N ILE A 12 -3.05 47.52 -3.67
CA ILE A 12 -3.64 48.21 -4.83
C ILE A 12 -4.63 49.28 -4.37
N GLY A 13 -5.48 48.98 -3.39
CA GLY A 13 -6.43 49.93 -2.83
C GLY A 13 -5.74 51.13 -2.16
N LEU A 14 -4.72 50.86 -1.35
CA LEU A 14 -3.95 51.88 -0.63
C LEU A 14 -3.19 52.79 -1.60
N VAL A 15 -2.46 52.22 -2.56
CA VAL A 15 -1.71 52.99 -3.59
C VAL A 15 -2.67 53.83 -4.42
N SER A 16 -3.80 53.27 -4.84
CA SER A 16 -4.81 54.01 -5.62
C SER A 16 -5.39 55.19 -4.84
N ALA A 17 -5.62 55.04 -3.54
CA ALA A 17 -6.11 56.10 -2.66
C ALA A 17 -5.06 57.20 -2.44
N ILE A 18 -3.79 56.84 -2.21
CA ILE A 18 -2.68 57.79 -2.07
C ILE A 18 -2.54 58.63 -3.35
N LEU A 19 -2.59 57.99 -4.52
CA LEU A 19 -2.48 58.69 -5.80
C LEU A 19 -3.68 59.60 -6.08
N ALA A 20 -4.89 59.15 -5.74
CA ALA A 20 -6.11 59.94 -5.93
C ALA A 20 -6.09 61.20 -5.05
N HIS A 21 -5.58 61.10 -3.82
CA HIS A 21 -5.51 62.22 -2.89
C HIS A 21 -4.40 63.22 -3.23
N ASN A 22 -3.20 62.74 -3.56
CA ASN A 22 -2.02 63.60 -3.72
C ASN A 22 -1.82 64.13 -5.15
N PHE A 23 -2.23 63.36 -6.17
CA PHE A 23 -1.93 63.66 -7.58
C PHE A 23 -3.19 63.74 -8.47
N GLY A 24 -4.35 63.37 -7.93
CA GLY A 24 -5.63 63.47 -8.61
C GLY A 24 -5.99 62.27 -9.48
N ALA A 25 -7.17 62.33 -10.10
CA ALA A 25 -7.80 61.19 -10.77
C ALA A 25 -7.05 60.68 -12.01
N ALA A 26 -6.23 61.51 -12.65
CA ALA A 26 -5.47 61.12 -13.84
C ALA A 26 -4.45 60.01 -13.54
N TYR A 27 -3.71 60.13 -12.43
CA TYR A 27 -2.72 59.13 -12.00
C TYR A 27 -3.38 57.82 -11.60
N THR A 28 -4.43 57.89 -10.78
CA THR A 28 -5.21 56.73 -10.39
C THR A 28 -5.79 56.01 -11.61
N GLY A 29 -6.27 56.75 -12.62
CA GLY A 29 -6.76 56.18 -13.87
C GLY A 29 -5.69 55.40 -14.64
N VAL A 30 -4.46 55.93 -14.74
CA VAL A 30 -3.35 55.22 -15.41
C VAL A 30 -2.93 53.98 -14.62
N VAL A 31 -2.82 54.06 -13.30
CA VAL A 31 -2.48 52.89 -12.46
C VAL A 31 -3.53 51.79 -12.57
N LEU A 32 -4.81 52.13 -12.37
CA LEU A 32 -5.90 51.15 -12.43
C LEU A 32 -6.02 50.52 -13.83
N SER A 33 -5.87 51.30 -14.90
CA SER A 33 -5.88 50.77 -16.27
C SER A 33 -4.69 49.86 -16.56
N THR A 34 -3.49 50.20 -16.06
CA THR A 34 -2.29 49.35 -16.19
C THR A 34 -2.48 48.02 -15.47
N ILE A 35 -2.98 48.05 -14.24
CA ILE A 35 -3.27 46.83 -13.45
C ILE A 35 -4.35 45.99 -14.12
N ALA A 36 -5.44 46.62 -14.57
CA ALA A 36 -6.52 45.91 -15.26
C ALA A 36 -6.02 45.24 -16.55
N ALA A 37 -5.23 45.96 -17.36
CA ALA A 37 -4.60 45.41 -18.56
C ALA A 37 -3.66 44.25 -18.23
N TYR A 38 -2.84 44.37 -17.19
CA TYR A 38 -1.94 43.32 -16.72
C TYR A 38 -2.70 42.06 -16.31
N VAL A 39 -3.75 42.21 -15.48
CA VAL A 39 -4.55 41.08 -14.98
C VAL A 39 -5.27 40.38 -16.13
N VAL A 40 -5.92 41.13 -17.02
CA VAL A 40 -6.64 40.56 -18.18
C VAL A 40 -5.67 39.86 -19.12
N TYR A 41 -4.54 40.48 -19.47
CA TYR A 41 -3.51 39.87 -20.30
C TYR A 41 -2.97 38.58 -19.66
N THR A 42 -2.61 38.64 -18.39
CA THR A 42 -2.05 37.50 -17.63
C THR A 42 -3.03 36.33 -17.61
N ILE A 43 -4.31 36.57 -17.30
CA ILE A 43 -5.34 35.52 -17.28
C ILE A 43 -5.54 34.92 -18.68
N ARG A 44 -5.67 35.74 -19.72
CA ARG A 44 -5.89 35.28 -21.11
C ARG A 44 -4.71 34.46 -21.63
N VAL A 45 -3.48 34.93 -21.46
CA VAL A 45 -2.29 34.21 -21.94
C VAL A 45 -2.03 32.96 -21.10
N THR A 46 -2.25 33.00 -19.77
CA THR A 46 -2.09 31.83 -18.90
C THR A 46 -3.10 30.74 -19.23
N THR A 47 -4.36 31.09 -19.45
CA THR A 47 -5.40 30.10 -19.81
C THR A 47 -5.13 29.44 -21.16
N TRP A 48 -4.67 30.21 -22.16
CA TRP A 48 -4.21 29.66 -23.44
C TRP A 48 -2.98 28.75 -23.28
N ARG A 49 -1.95 29.20 -22.55
CA ARG A 49 -0.72 28.42 -22.31
C ARG A 49 -0.98 27.12 -21.54
N ASN A 50 -1.99 27.09 -20.67
CA ASN A 50 -2.31 25.87 -19.92
C ASN A 50 -2.57 24.67 -20.84
N ARG A 51 -3.10 24.86 -22.06
CA ARG A 51 -3.26 23.77 -23.04
C ARG A 51 -1.93 23.21 -23.51
N ILE A 52 -0.97 24.10 -23.81
CA ILE A 52 0.40 23.72 -24.26
C ILE A 52 1.13 22.99 -23.13
N ARG A 53 0.99 23.48 -21.89
CA ARG A 53 1.60 22.85 -20.72
C ARG A 53 1.03 21.46 -20.43
N ARG A 54 -0.26 21.24 -20.67
CA ARG A 54 -0.87 19.91 -20.52
C ARG A 54 -0.26 18.89 -21.49
N GLU A 55 -0.11 19.25 -22.77
CA GLU A 55 0.54 18.41 -23.78
C GLU A 55 1.98 18.03 -23.37
N MET A 56 2.75 19.00 -22.86
CA MET A 56 4.10 18.74 -22.33
C MET A 56 4.08 17.77 -21.14
N ASN A 57 3.18 17.98 -20.16
CA ASN A 57 3.06 17.11 -18.99
C ASN A 57 2.63 15.68 -19.37
N ASP A 58 1.74 15.51 -20.35
CA ASP A 58 1.31 14.18 -20.80
C ASP A 58 2.47 13.41 -21.45
N LEU A 59 3.31 14.10 -22.22
CA LEU A 59 4.52 13.52 -22.82
C LEU A 59 5.61 13.21 -21.77
N ASP A 60 5.78 14.06 -20.76
CA ASP A 60 6.68 13.83 -19.62
C ASP A 60 6.25 12.57 -18.84
N ASN A 61 4.96 12.43 -18.56
CA ASN A 61 4.40 11.25 -17.89
C ASN A 61 4.61 9.98 -18.73
N GLN A 62 4.42 10.05 -20.05
CA GLN A 62 4.69 8.92 -20.94
C GLN A 62 6.17 8.54 -20.97
N ALA A 63 7.07 9.52 -21.04
CA ALA A 63 8.52 9.29 -20.99
C ALA A 63 8.92 8.62 -19.67
N ASN A 64 8.50 9.17 -18.53
CA ASN A 64 8.77 8.61 -17.21
C ASN A 64 8.18 7.21 -17.04
N GLY A 65 6.93 7.00 -17.48
CA GLY A 65 6.29 5.68 -17.45
C GLY A 65 7.08 4.65 -18.25
N LYS A 66 7.60 5.03 -19.42
CA LYS A 66 8.40 4.14 -20.27
C LYS A 66 9.75 3.79 -19.64
N VAL A 67 10.43 4.75 -19.01
CA VAL A 67 11.68 4.49 -18.29
C VAL A 67 11.46 3.52 -17.14
N ILE A 68 10.40 3.73 -16.36
CA ILE A 68 10.04 2.83 -15.26
C ILE A 68 9.79 1.41 -15.79
N ASP A 69 9.01 1.27 -16.87
CA ASP A 69 8.70 -0.02 -17.48
C ASP A 69 9.97 -0.73 -18.00
N MET A 70 10.89 0.00 -18.62
CA MET A 70 12.19 -0.53 -19.05
C MET A 70 13.05 -0.99 -17.87
N LEU A 71 13.04 -0.25 -16.76
CA LEU A 71 13.82 -0.62 -15.57
C LEU A 71 13.23 -1.86 -14.87
N MET A 72 11.90 -1.96 -14.78
CA MET A 72 11.24 -3.16 -14.25
C MET A 72 11.53 -4.39 -15.12
N ASN A 73 11.64 -4.21 -16.43
CA ASN A 73 11.84 -5.29 -17.40
C ASN A 73 13.29 -5.37 -17.91
N ILE A 74 14.27 -4.82 -17.18
CA ILE A 74 15.66 -4.72 -17.65
C ILE A 74 16.27 -6.08 -17.97
N GLU A 75 15.92 -7.12 -17.20
CA GLU A 75 16.36 -8.49 -17.42
C GLU A 75 15.81 -9.03 -18.75
N SER A 76 14.52 -8.84 -19.02
CA SER A 76 13.87 -9.21 -20.28
C SER A 76 14.52 -8.50 -21.47
N ILE A 77 14.81 -7.20 -21.34
CA ILE A 77 15.47 -6.41 -22.39
C ILE A 77 16.88 -6.94 -22.66
N LYS A 78 17.66 -7.24 -21.61
CA LYS A 78 19.04 -7.75 -21.76
C LYS A 78 19.09 -9.17 -22.31
N THR A 79 18.23 -10.06 -21.83
CA THR A 79 18.15 -11.46 -22.29
C THR A 79 17.73 -11.56 -23.75
N HIS A 80 16.87 -10.67 -24.22
CA HIS A 80 16.39 -10.65 -25.61
C HIS A 80 17.14 -9.65 -26.51
N ASN A 81 18.22 -9.06 -26.02
CA ASN A 81 19.02 -8.04 -26.73
C ASN A 81 18.18 -6.86 -27.30
N GLY A 82 17.13 -6.46 -26.57
CA GLY A 82 16.16 -5.44 -26.99
C GLY A 82 16.58 -3.99 -26.72
N GLY A 83 17.82 -3.75 -26.27
CA GLY A 83 18.28 -2.45 -25.79
C GLY A 83 18.12 -1.31 -26.81
N ASP A 84 18.66 -1.48 -28.02
CA ASP A 84 18.59 -0.46 -29.07
C ASP A 84 17.14 -0.18 -29.52
N PHE A 85 16.29 -1.21 -29.50
CA PHE A 85 14.89 -1.09 -29.90
C PHE A 85 14.11 -0.25 -28.89
N GLU A 86 14.24 -0.56 -27.61
CA GLU A 86 13.59 0.21 -26.55
C GLU A 86 14.16 1.63 -26.45
N GLN A 87 15.48 1.81 -26.61
CA GLN A 87 16.10 3.13 -26.65
C GLN A 87 15.49 4.02 -27.75
N LYS A 88 15.38 3.55 -28.99
CA LYS A 88 14.76 4.32 -30.10
C LYS A 88 13.33 4.74 -29.78
N LYS A 89 12.58 3.81 -29.23
CA LYS A 89 11.21 4.02 -28.77
C LYS A 89 11.12 5.10 -27.68
N TYR A 90 12.10 5.20 -26.80
CA TYR A 90 12.18 6.25 -25.79
C TYR A 90 12.56 7.60 -26.41
N ASP A 91 13.53 7.61 -27.32
CA ASP A 91 13.97 8.81 -28.04
C ASP A 91 12.83 9.46 -28.84
N GLU A 92 11.93 8.66 -29.44
CA GLU A 92 10.73 9.16 -30.13
C GLU A 92 9.78 9.96 -29.23
N VAL A 93 9.62 9.52 -27.98
CA VAL A 93 8.77 10.21 -26.98
C VAL A 93 9.50 11.45 -26.47
N LEU A 94 10.80 11.35 -26.20
CA LEU A 94 11.63 12.48 -25.79
C LEU A 94 11.66 13.60 -26.83
N ALA A 95 11.76 13.27 -28.12
CA ALA A 95 11.77 14.28 -29.18
C ALA A 95 10.43 15.05 -29.26
N GLN A 96 9.31 14.40 -28.93
CA GLN A 96 8.01 15.06 -28.83
C GLN A 96 7.93 15.94 -27.57
N TYR A 97 8.40 15.41 -26.44
CA TYR A 97 8.49 16.13 -25.18
C TYR A 97 9.34 17.41 -25.31
N GLU A 98 10.50 17.33 -25.95
CA GLU A 98 11.39 18.47 -26.19
C GLU A 98 10.68 19.59 -26.97
N LYS A 99 9.97 19.23 -28.06
CA LYS A 99 9.18 20.20 -28.83
C LYS A 99 8.08 20.85 -27.98
N ALA A 100 7.39 20.08 -27.15
CA ALA A 100 6.35 20.60 -26.26
C ALA A 100 6.93 21.47 -25.13
N MET A 101 8.11 21.12 -24.60
CA MET A 101 8.84 21.89 -23.60
C MET A 101 9.26 23.24 -24.18
N ILE A 102 9.85 23.28 -25.38
CA ILE A 102 10.23 24.54 -26.04
C ILE A 102 9.01 25.44 -26.25
N ARG A 103 7.87 24.89 -26.69
CA ARG A 103 6.60 25.64 -26.81
C ARG A 103 6.11 26.17 -25.46
N THR A 104 6.26 25.39 -24.39
CA THR A 104 5.90 25.80 -23.03
C THR A 104 6.81 26.94 -22.54
N GLN A 105 8.12 26.85 -22.78
CA GLN A 105 9.08 27.88 -22.40
C GLN A 105 8.90 29.17 -23.20
N THR A 106 8.72 29.07 -24.51
CA THR A 106 8.48 30.24 -25.38
C THR A 106 7.17 30.96 -25.03
N SER A 107 6.11 30.23 -24.69
CA SER A 107 4.85 30.82 -24.21
C SER A 107 4.95 31.42 -22.80
N LEU A 108 5.90 30.98 -21.96
CA LEU A 108 6.25 31.67 -20.71
C LEU A 108 6.97 32.98 -21.00
N SER A 109 7.97 32.97 -21.89
CA SER A 109 8.66 34.18 -22.33
C SER A 109 7.70 35.22 -22.92
N LEU A 110 6.72 34.80 -23.73
CA LEU A 110 5.68 35.69 -24.27
C LEU A 110 4.82 36.32 -23.17
N LEU A 111 4.45 35.56 -22.14
CA LEU A 111 3.73 36.10 -20.99
C LEU A 111 4.58 37.17 -20.29
N ASN A 112 5.81 36.83 -19.92
CA ASN A 112 6.70 37.75 -19.21
C ASN A 112 6.97 39.01 -20.05
N PHE A 113 7.20 38.85 -21.35
CA PHE A 113 7.41 39.97 -22.26
C PHE A 113 6.21 40.92 -22.29
N GLY A 114 5.00 40.41 -22.52
CA GLY A 114 3.81 41.27 -22.56
C GLY A 114 3.48 41.91 -21.21
N GLN A 115 3.73 41.21 -20.10
CA GLN A 115 3.62 41.77 -18.75
C GLN A 115 4.58 42.95 -18.54
N ASN A 116 5.84 42.80 -18.94
CA ASN A 116 6.84 43.88 -18.89
C ASN A 116 6.44 45.05 -19.78
N VAL A 117 5.98 44.81 -21.01
CA VAL A 117 5.53 45.88 -21.93
C VAL A 117 4.37 46.68 -21.32
N ILE A 118 3.36 46.02 -20.74
CA ILE A 118 2.23 46.71 -20.10
C ILE A 118 2.72 47.60 -18.96
N PHE A 119 3.59 47.07 -18.09
CA PHE A 119 4.16 47.83 -16.98
C PHE A 119 5.04 48.99 -17.44
N SER A 120 5.91 48.78 -18.42
CA SER A 120 6.78 49.83 -18.97
C SER A 120 5.96 50.95 -19.61
N LEU A 121 4.87 50.64 -20.32
CA LEU A 121 3.97 51.64 -20.88
C LEU A 121 3.23 52.43 -19.79
N GLY A 122 2.71 51.74 -18.77
CA GLY A 122 2.07 52.40 -17.63
C GLY A 122 3.01 53.33 -16.87
N LEU A 123 4.24 52.87 -16.62
CA LEU A 123 5.29 53.66 -15.96
C LEU A 123 5.67 54.88 -16.79
N THR A 124 5.89 54.70 -18.09
CA THR A 124 6.23 55.79 -19.02
C THR A 124 5.12 56.83 -19.08
N ALA A 125 3.85 56.41 -19.14
CA ALA A 125 2.71 57.31 -19.15
C ALA A 125 2.63 58.16 -17.88
N ILE A 126 2.84 57.55 -16.71
CA ILE A 126 2.89 58.26 -15.43
C ILE A 126 4.08 59.21 -15.34
N MET A 127 5.26 58.78 -15.78
CA MET A 127 6.44 59.64 -15.82
C MET A 127 6.23 60.85 -16.73
N ALA A 128 5.55 60.67 -17.88
CA ALA A 128 5.23 61.76 -18.79
C ALA A 128 4.21 62.76 -18.20
N LEU A 129 3.21 62.28 -17.44
CA LEU A 129 2.27 63.13 -16.72
C LEU A 129 2.99 63.95 -15.64
N CYS A 130 3.81 63.29 -14.81
CA CYS A 130 4.57 63.94 -13.76
C CYS A 130 5.61 64.92 -14.31
N ALA A 131 6.29 64.58 -15.41
CA ALA A 131 7.23 65.50 -16.08
C ALA A 131 6.53 66.78 -16.58
N ARG A 132 5.28 66.68 -17.08
CA ARG A 132 4.49 67.86 -17.46
C ARG A 132 4.13 68.71 -16.25
N GLU A 133 3.76 68.10 -15.13
CA GLU A 133 3.42 68.81 -13.90
C GLU A 133 4.63 69.47 -13.22
N ILE A 134 5.80 68.83 -13.30
CA ILE A 134 7.07 69.44 -12.87
C ILE A 134 7.39 70.65 -13.75
N ALA A 135 7.21 70.52 -15.08
CA ALA A 135 7.43 71.63 -16.01
C ALA A 135 6.44 72.81 -15.79
N SER A 136 5.22 72.54 -15.32
CA SER A 136 4.26 73.57 -14.92
C SER A 136 4.45 74.09 -13.47
N GLY A 137 5.42 73.57 -12.73
CA GLY A 137 5.73 73.97 -11.35
C GLY A 137 4.75 73.48 -10.28
N THR A 138 3.89 72.51 -10.61
CA THR A 138 2.87 71.97 -9.71
C THR A 138 3.31 70.70 -8.97
N ALA A 139 4.40 70.06 -9.41
CA ALA A 139 4.97 68.85 -8.77
C ALA A 139 6.49 68.97 -8.62
N SER A 140 7.07 68.16 -7.71
CA SER A 140 8.50 68.09 -7.43
C SER A 140 9.17 66.87 -8.08
N VAL A 141 10.51 66.87 -8.13
CA VAL A 141 11.28 65.69 -8.57
C VAL A 141 11.11 64.51 -7.60
N GLY A 142 10.82 64.76 -6.32
CA GLY A 142 10.53 63.72 -5.34
C GLY A 142 9.23 62.97 -5.63
N ASP A 143 8.24 63.67 -6.19
CA ASP A 143 6.96 63.09 -6.56
C ASP A 143 7.09 62.09 -7.71
N LEU A 144 7.98 62.36 -8.66
CA LEU A 144 8.33 61.41 -9.73
C LEU A 144 8.82 60.08 -9.13
N VAL A 145 9.71 60.14 -8.14
CA VAL A 145 10.28 58.95 -7.47
C VAL A 145 9.19 58.22 -6.68
N LEU A 146 8.32 58.97 -5.98
CA LEU A 146 7.21 58.40 -5.21
C LEU A 146 6.24 57.61 -6.11
N VAL A 147 5.72 58.23 -7.17
CA VAL A 147 4.73 57.57 -8.04
C VAL A 147 5.37 56.39 -8.79
N ASN A 148 6.62 56.54 -9.25
CA ASN A 148 7.38 55.45 -9.86
C ASN A 148 7.56 54.27 -8.90
N GLY A 149 7.95 54.54 -7.66
CA GLY A 149 8.14 53.52 -6.62
C GLY A 149 6.84 52.80 -6.26
N LEU A 150 5.76 53.55 -6.05
CA LEU A 150 4.45 52.99 -5.72
C LEU A 150 3.90 52.09 -6.84
N LEU A 151 4.04 52.49 -8.11
CA LEU A 151 3.61 51.64 -9.23
C LEU A 151 4.50 50.39 -9.36
N PHE A 152 5.81 50.53 -9.17
CA PHE A 152 6.74 49.40 -9.27
C PHE A 152 6.51 48.35 -8.18
N GLN A 153 6.22 48.77 -6.95
CA GLN A 153 5.88 47.87 -5.83
C GLN A 153 4.70 46.95 -6.16
N LEU A 154 3.66 47.49 -6.81
CA LEU A 154 2.49 46.72 -7.23
C LEU A 154 2.81 45.61 -8.25
N SER A 155 3.94 45.67 -8.97
CA SER A 155 4.29 44.66 -9.98
C SER A 155 4.70 43.31 -9.39
N PHE A 156 5.32 43.30 -8.21
CA PHE A 156 5.84 42.07 -7.61
C PHE A 156 4.74 41.09 -7.18
N PRO A 157 3.73 41.49 -6.38
CA PRO A 157 2.70 40.56 -5.92
C PRO A 157 1.82 40.03 -7.07
N LEU A 158 1.62 40.85 -8.10
CA LEU A 158 0.81 40.49 -9.27
C LEU A 158 1.38 39.31 -10.07
N ASN A 159 2.71 39.15 -10.12
CA ASN A 159 3.35 38.03 -10.83
C ASN A 159 2.94 36.65 -10.29
N PHE A 160 2.58 36.56 -9.01
CA PHE A 160 2.26 35.30 -8.33
C PHE A 160 0.78 34.91 -8.42
N ILE A 161 -0.10 35.79 -8.89
CA ILE A 161 -1.56 35.53 -8.89
C ILE A 161 -1.91 34.33 -9.77
N GLY A 162 -1.28 34.20 -10.94
CA GLY A 162 -1.57 33.12 -11.89
C GLY A 162 -1.18 31.73 -11.38
N SER A 163 -0.01 31.58 -10.76
CA SER A 163 0.43 30.31 -10.17
C SER A 163 -0.39 29.97 -8.92
N THR A 164 -0.59 30.94 -8.03
CA THR A 164 -1.35 30.77 -6.79
C THR A 164 -2.78 30.31 -7.06
N TYR A 165 -3.45 30.86 -8.08
CA TYR A 165 -4.82 30.45 -8.43
C TYR A 165 -4.88 28.98 -8.85
N ARG A 166 -3.94 28.54 -9.69
CA ARG A 166 -3.88 27.15 -10.15
C ARG A 166 -3.56 26.19 -9.01
N GLU A 167 -2.56 26.52 -8.19
CA GLU A 167 -2.19 25.72 -7.02
C GLU A 167 -3.35 25.58 -6.04
N PHE A 168 -4.10 26.66 -5.81
CA PHE A 168 -5.30 26.61 -4.98
C PHE A 168 -6.37 25.68 -5.56
N ARG A 169 -6.64 25.77 -6.87
CA ARG A 169 -7.58 24.87 -7.54
C ARG A 169 -7.15 23.40 -7.44
N GLN A 170 -5.85 23.11 -7.55
CA GLN A 170 -5.31 21.76 -7.39
C GLN A 170 -5.42 21.27 -5.95
N ALA A 171 -5.03 22.09 -4.97
CA ALA A 171 -5.11 21.74 -3.55
C ALA A 171 -6.55 21.39 -3.12
N LEU A 172 -7.57 22.06 -3.68
CA LEU A 172 -8.96 21.69 -3.43
C LEU A 172 -9.31 20.28 -3.95
N ILE A 173 -8.82 19.91 -5.14
CA ILE A 173 -9.01 18.56 -5.71
C ILE A 173 -8.26 17.53 -4.86
N ASP A 174 -7.03 17.83 -4.44
CA ASP A 174 -6.23 16.93 -3.62
C ASP A 174 -6.88 16.69 -2.24
N ILE A 175 -7.46 17.75 -1.64
CA ILE A 175 -8.23 17.66 -0.40
C ILE A 175 -9.52 16.84 -0.61
N GLU A 176 -10.21 17.02 -1.72
CA GLU A 176 -11.40 16.23 -2.07
C GLU A 176 -11.05 14.73 -2.16
N ALA A 177 -9.98 14.38 -2.88
CA ALA A 177 -9.49 13.00 -2.96
C ALA A 177 -9.07 12.43 -1.59
N MET A 178 -8.45 13.25 -0.73
CA MET A 178 -8.15 12.84 0.64
C MET A 178 -9.44 12.55 1.44
N PHE A 179 -10.47 13.39 1.32
CA PHE A 179 -11.75 13.17 1.99
C PHE A 179 -12.49 11.95 1.43
N GLU A 180 -12.39 11.68 0.13
CA GLU A 180 -12.91 10.45 -0.47
C GLU A 180 -12.27 9.21 0.19
N LEU A 181 -10.95 9.20 0.42
CA LEU A 181 -10.30 8.09 1.13
C LEU A 181 -10.83 7.92 2.56
N THR A 182 -11.08 9.02 3.29
CA THR A 182 -11.68 8.91 4.64
C THR A 182 -13.12 8.40 4.64
N SER A 183 -13.79 8.42 3.49
CA SER A 183 -15.17 7.92 3.33
C SER A 183 -15.24 6.43 2.98
N VAL A 184 -14.11 5.79 2.65
CA VAL A 184 -14.04 4.36 2.34
C VAL A 184 -14.38 3.55 3.60
N LYS A 185 -15.48 2.82 3.54
CA LYS A 185 -15.91 1.93 4.63
C LYS A 185 -15.18 0.59 4.53
N PRO A 186 -14.63 0.06 5.64
CA PRO A 186 -14.10 -1.31 5.67
C PRO A 186 -15.17 -2.32 5.25
N ALA A 187 -14.79 -3.33 4.47
CA ALA A 187 -15.70 -4.40 4.05
C ALA A 187 -16.24 -5.21 5.25
N ILE A 188 -15.42 -5.32 6.30
CA ILE A 188 -15.78 -5.94 7.58
C ILE A 188 -15.57 -4.87 8.65
N PRO A 189 -16.65 -4.23 9.14
CA PRO A 189 -16.53 -3.21 10.17
C PRO A 189 -16.10 -3.86 11.49
N GLU A 190 -15.14 -3.24 12.17
CA GLU A 190 -14.83 -3.60 13.55
C GLU A 190 -16.03 -3.24 14.44
N ARG A 191 -16.51 -4.21 15.20
CA ARG A 191 -17.68 -4.09 16.06
C ARG A 191 -17.29 -4.36 17.50
N GLU A 192 -17.00 -3.30 18.24
CA GLU A 192 -16.67 -3.36 19.66
C GLU A 192 -17.89 -3.73 20.54
N ASP A 193 -19.11 -3.69 19.97
CA ASP A 193 -20.34 -4.09 20.65
C ASP A 193 -20.54 -5.61 20.72
N LEU A 194 -19.75 -6.39 19.97
CA LEU A 194 -19.80 -7.84 19.99
C LEU A 194 -18.93 -8.42 21.13
N PRO A 195 -19.35 -9.54 21.74
CA PRO A 195 -18.52 -10.22 22.73
C PRO A 195 -17.24 -10.77 22.08
N ASP A 196 -16.18 -10.86 22.88
CA ASP A 196 -14.97 -11.56 22.48
C ASP A 196 -15.21 -13.08 22.44
N LEU A 197 -14.53 -13.76 21.52
CA LEU A 197 -14.53 -15.21 21.41
C LEU A 197 -14.02 -15.84 22.71
N TYR A 198 -14.84 -16.70 23.30
CA TYR A 198 -14.49 -17.42 24.52
C TYR A 198 -13.86 -18.79 24.20
N LEU A 199 -12.67 -19.05 24.73
CA LEU A 199 -12.02 -20.37 24.78
C LEU A 199 -11.57 -20.66 26.22
N GLU A 200 -11.59 -21.93 26.62
CA GLU A 200 -11.27 -22.33 27.99
C GLU A 200 -9.76 -22.12 28.27
N PRO A 201 -9.37 -21.40 29.33
CA PRO A 201 -7.96 -21.26 29.69
C PRO A 201 -7.38 -22.57 30.25
N LEU A 202 -6.30 -23.05 29.66
CA LEU A 202 -5.54 -24.22 30.13
C LEU A 202 -4.37 -23.86 31.05
N GLY A 203 -3.88 -22.62 31.00
CA GLY A 203 -2.76 -22.17 31.83
C GLY A 203 -2.14 -20.86 31.39
N LYS A 204 -0.94 -20.56 31.90
CA LYS A 204 -0.12 -19.42 31.46
C LYS A 204 0.66 -19.79 30.20
N GLY A 205 0.70 -18.88 29.23
CA GLY A 205 1.57 -18.96 28.06
C GLY A 205 3.01 -18.60 28.42
N SER A 206 3.90 -18.68 27.44
CA SER A 206 5.34 -18.48 27.64
C SER A 206 5.82 -17.03 27.56
N VAL A 207 4.93 -16.09 27.21
CA VAL A 207 5.29 -14.70 26.92
C VAL A 207 4.26 -13.73 27.50
N GLY A 208 4.72 -12.76 28.28
CA GLY A 208 3.87 -11.71 28.87
C GLY A 208 2.68 -12.27 29.64
N ASP A 209 1.50 -11.66 29.44
CA ASP A 209 0.23 -12.09 30.03
C ASP A 209 -0.54 -13.10 29.15
N ALA A 210 0.12 -13.72 28.17
CA ALA A 210 -0.52 -14.69 27.29
C ALA A 210 -1.08 -15.88 28.08
N LYS A 211 -2.23 -16.39 27.64
CA LYS A 211 -2.88 -17.57 28.22
C LYS A 211 -2.82 -18.70 27.20
N LEU A 212 -2.51 -19.90 27.68
CA LEU A 212 -2.68 -21.09 26.88
C LEU A 212 -4.18 -21.44 26.88
N LEU A 213 -4.78 -21.59 25.70
CA LEU A 213 -6.22 -21.80 25.53
C LEU A 213 -6.49 -23.20 24.99
N SER A 214 -7.68 -23.72 25.27
CA SER A 214 -8.16 -24.99 24.73
C SER A 214 -8.27 -24.91 23.20
N PRO A 215 -7.79 -25.92 22.45
CA PRO A 215 -8.04 -25.98 21.01
C PRO A 215 -9.56 -26.01 20.74
N PRO A 216 -10.10 -25.32 19.72
CA PRO A 216 -11.53 -25.38 19.43
C PRO A 216 -11.88 -26.38 18.32
N GLU A 217 -13.12 -26.83 18.28
CA GLU A 217 -13.74 -27.37 17.06
C GLU A 217 -13.99 -26.23 16.07
N ILE A 218 -13.81 -26.46 14.76
CA ILE A 218 -14.16 -25.49 13.70
C ILE A 218 -15.18 -26.14 12.77
N ARG A 219 -16.33 -25.48 12.56
CA ARG A 219 -17.43 -26.02 11.76
C ARG A 219 -17.90 -25.04 10.69
N PHE A 220 -18.01 -25.52 9.46
CA PHE A 220 -18.60 -24.82 8.33
C PHE A 220 -19.96 -25.44 8.01
N GLU A 221 -20.99 -24.61 7.90
CA GLU A 221 -22.37 -25.04 7.62
C GLU A 221 -22.92 -24.27 6.40
N ASP A 222 -23.00 -24.98 5.26
CA ASP A 222 -23.56 -24.52 3.98
C ASP A 222 -23.02 -23.17 3.49
N VAL A 223 -21.70 -22.99 3.66
CA VAL A 223 -21.01 -21.75 3.34
C VAL A 223 -20.93 -21.55 1.83
N ALA A 224 -21.43 -20.40 1.37
CA ALA A 224 -21.29 -19.93 -0.01
C ALA A 224 -20.48 -18.63 -0.03
N PHE A 225 -19.59 -18.50 -1.02
CA PHE A 225 -18.71 -17.34 -1.13
C PHE A 225 -18.33 -17.04 -2.58
N GLN A 226 -18.33 -15.75 -2.92
CA GLN A 226 -17.96 -15.21 -4.22
C GLN A 226 -17.12 -13.93 -4.05
N TYR A 227 -16.02 -13.82 -4.80
CA TYR A 227 -15.26 -12.56 -4.84
C TYR A 227 -16.02 -11.46 -5.61
N PRO A 228 -15.83 -10.16 -5.30
CA PRO A 228 -16.58 -9.04 -5.89
C PRO A 228 -16.61 -8.95 -7.43
N ARG A 229 -15.71 -9.63 -8.14
CA ARG A 229 -15.67 -9.72 -9.62
C ARG A 229 -16.41 -10.95 -10.18
N GLY A 230 -17.31 -11.54 -9.42
CA GLY A 230 -18.21 -12.57 -9.92
C GLY A 230 -17.64 -13.99 -9.93
N ARG A 231 -16.41 -14.21 -9.47
CA ARG A 231 -15.83 -15.57 -9.36
C ARG A 231 -16.40 -16.28 -8.13
N LYS A 232 -17.37 -17.18 -8.34
CA LYS A 232 -17.89 -18.07 -7.30
C LYS A 232 -16.80 -19.05 -6.87
N ILE A 233 -16.59 -19.18 -5.57
CA ILE A 233 -15.56 -20.05 -4.99
C ILE A 233 -16.22 -21.20 -4.24
N PHE A 234 -17.20 -20.92 -3.37
CA PHE A 234 -17.95 -21.93 -2.63
C PHE A 234 -19.45 -21.83 -2.93
N GLU A 235 -20.09 -22.97 -3.12
CA GLU A 235 -21.55 -23.04 -3.32
C GLU A 235 -22.30 -23.53 -2.08
N SER A 236 -21.79 -24.58 -1.44
CA SER A 236 -22.30 -25.16 -0.20
C SER A 236 -21.17 -25.95 0.45
N LEU A 237 -20.28 -25.23 1.14
CA LEU A 237 -19.13 -25.82 1.81
C LEU A 237 -19.51 -26.17 3.26
N SER A 238 -19.48 -27.46 3.58
CA SER A 238 -19.83 -27.99 4.90
C SER A 238 -18.80 -29.02 5.35
N PHE A 239 -18.20 -28.81 6.53
CA PHE A 239 -17.27 -29.74 7.18
C PHE A 239 -17.09 -29.38 8.66
N SER A 240 -16.57 -30.32 9.46
CA SER A 240 -16.15 -30.08 10.84
C SER A 240 -14.72 -30.56 11.04
N ILE A 241 -13.93 -29.76 11.76
CA ILE A 241 -12.58 -30.08 12.20
C ILE A 241 -12.65 -30.29 13.72
N PRO A 242 -12.45 -31.54 14.20
CA PRO A 242 -12.50 -31.81 15.62
C PRO A 242 -11.42 -31.07 16.40
N GLN A 243 -11.68 -30.84 17.68
CA GLN A 243 -10.73 -30.21 18.59
C GLN A 243 -9.36 -30.88 18.56
N GLY A 244 -8.29 -30.10 18.41
CA GLY A 244 -6.90 -30.57 18.49
C GLY A 244 -6.44 -31.41 17.30
N HIS A 245 -7.28 -31.55 16.26
CA HIS A 245 -6.92 -32.28 15.05
C HIS A 245 -6.24 -31.36 14.03
N THR A 246 -5.39 -31.96 13.21
CA THR A 246 -4.81 -31.35 12.02
C THR A 246 -5.67 -31.70 10.81
N ALA A 247 -6.36 -30.72 10.24
CA ALA A 247 -7.10 -30.83 9.01
C ALA A 247 -6.28 -30.31 7.83
N ALA A 248 -6.15 -31.11 6.78
CA ALA A 248 -5.51 -30.69 5.55
C ALA A 248 -6.53 -30.46 4.43
N PHE A 249 -6.34 -29.39 3.66
CA PHE A 249 -7.14 -29.07 2.48
C PHE A 249 -6.31 -29.18 1.22
N VAL A 250 -6.76 -30.04 0.31
CA VAL A 250 -6.11 -30.30 -0.98
C VAL A 250 -7.12 -30.22 -2.12
N GLY A 251 -6.64 -30.07 -3.34
CA GLY A 251 -7.49 -30.00 -4.52
C GLY A 251 -6.88 -29.13 -5.63
N PRO A 252 -7.51 -29.09 -6.80
CA PRO A 252 -7.01 -28.34 -7.96
C PRO A 252 -6.75 -26.86 -7.69
N SER A 253 -5.91 -26.24 -8.51
CA SER A 253 -5.67 -24.80 -8.45
C SER A 253 -6.97 -24.02 -8.63
N GLY A 254 -7.23 -23.08 -7.71
CA GLY A 254 -8.43 -22.23 -7.76
C GLY A 254 -9.71 -22.82 -7.16
N CYS A 255 -9.66 -23.98 -6.49
CA CYS A 255 -10.82 -24.57 -5.79
C CYS A 255 -11.18 -23.87 -4.46
N GLY A 256 -10.42 -22.86 -4.03
CA GLY A 256 -10.75 -22.03 -2.88
C GLY A 256 -10.01 -22.35 -1.58
N LYS A 257 -9.00 -23.23 -1.56
CA LYS A 257 -8.27 -23.63 -0.33
C LYS A 257 -7.86 -22.45 0.56
N SER A 258 -7.10 -21.49 0.03
CA SER A 258 -6.68 -20.28 0.77
C SER A 258 -7.84 -19.36 1.17
N THR A 259 -8.99 -19.47 0.49
CA THR A 259 -10.19 -18.70 0.85
C THR A 259 -10.79 -19.21 2.16
N ILE A 260 -10.63 -20.49 2.51
CA ILE A 260 -11.03 -21.02 3.83
C ILE A 260 -10.29 -20.27 4.94
N LEU A 261 -8.98 -20.09 4.79
CA LEU A 261 -8.15 -19.37 5.76
C LEU A 261 -8.56 -17.90 5.88
N ARG A 262 -8.83 -17.23 4.75
CA ARG A 262 -9.31 -15.84 4.73
C ARG A 262 -10.66 -15.65 5.40
N LEU A 263 -11.56 -16.63 5.27
CA LEU A 263 -12.84 -16.64 5.99
C LEU A 263 -12.59 -16.80 7.50
N LEU A 264 -11.70 -17.70 7.91
CA LEU A 264 -11.33 -17.95 9.32
C LEU A 264 -10.56 -16.80 9.98
N LEU A 265 -9.90 -15.93 9.21
CA LEU A 265 -9.26 -14.71 9.71
C LEU A 265 -10.19 -13.49 9.73
N GLN A 266 -11.45 -13.66 9.29
CA GLN A 266 -12.37 -12.58 8.97
C GLN A 266 -11.72 -11.49 8.09
N GLU A 267 -11.01 -11.90 7.06
CA GLU A 267 -10.62 -11.00 5.96
C GLU A 267 -11.73 -10.90 4.92
N GLN A 268 -12.57 -11.93 4.83
CA GLN A 268 -13.73 -12.03 3.96
C GLN A 268 -14.95 -12.48 4.75
N LYS A 269 -16.15 -12.14 4.26
CA LYS A 269 -17.42 -12.60 4.82
C LYS A 269 -18.10 -13.55 3.84
N ALA A 270 -18.61 -14.66 4.35
CA ALA A 270 -19.43 -15.57 3.57
C ALA A 270 -20.74 -14.90 3.11
N ASP A 271 -21.16 -15.15 1.88
CA ASP A 271 -22.42 -14.62 1.32
C ASP A 271 -23.64 -15.33 1.94
N ARG A 272 -23.47 -16.62 2.25
CA ARG A 272 -24.47 -17.50 2.88
C ARG A 272 -23.77 -18.54 3.74
N GLY A 273 -24.52 -19.16 4.65
CA GLY A 273 -24.04 -20.20 5.55
C GLY A 273 -23.47 -19.60 6.83
N ARG A 274 -22.90 -20.45 7.68
CA ARG A 274 -22.35 -20.05 8.99
C ARG A 274 -21.03 -20.77 9.24
N ILE A 275 -20.16 -20.08 9.97
CA ILE A 275 -18.88 -20.63 10.43
C ILE A 275 -18.92 -20.55 11.95
N PHE A 276 -18.55 -21.63 12.62
CA PHE A 276 -18.53 -21.73 14.07
C PHE A 276 -17.13 -22.09 14.58
N ILE A 277 -16.77 -21.50 15.71
CA ILE A 277 -15.63 -21.90 16.54
C ILE A 277 -16.22 -22.39 17.86
N ASN A 278 -16.11 -23.69 18.14
CA ASN A 278 -16.99 -24.41 19.07
C ASN A 278 -18.46 -24.12 18.73
N ASP A 279 -19.24 -23.62 19.69
CA ASP A 279 -20.65 -23.26 19.51
C ASP A 279 -20.88 -21.76 19.25
N GLN A 280 -19.81 -20.97 19.04
CA GLN A 280 -19.90 -19.53 18.79
C GLN A 280 -19.84 -19.25 17.29
N GLU A 281 -20.88 -18.57 16.76
CA GLU A 281 -20.91 -18.16 15.36
C GLU A 281 -19.92 -17.02 15.12
N MET A 282 -19.13 -17.14 14.08
CA MET A 282 -17.95 -16.32 13.86
C MET A 282 -18.28 -14.82 13.68
N PHE A 283 -19.34 -14.47 12.96
CA PHE A 283 -19.75 -13.07 12.74
C PHE A 283 -20.60 -12.49 13.90
N SER A 284 -20.82 -13.27 14.95
CA SER A 284 -21.45 -12.84 16.21
C SER A 284 -20.44 -12.48 17.30
N VAL A 285 -19.14 -12.68 17.05
CA VAL A 285 -18.04 -12.33 17.96
C VAL A 285 -17.11 -11.29 17.36
N ASN A 286 -16.31 -10.64 18.21
CA ASN A 286 -15.35 -9.62 17.80
C ASN A 286 -14.22 -10.20 16.91
N ALA A 287 -14.01 -9.61 15.74
CA ALA A 287 -12.96 -9.97 14.79
C ALA A 287 -11.55 -10.01 15.40
N LYS A 288 -11.23 -9.07 16.29
CA LYS A 288 -9.92 -8.98 16.95
C LYS A 288 -9.67 -10.19 17.83
N SER A 289 -10.67 -10.61 18.61
CA SER A 289 -10.57 -11.79 19.49
C SER A 289 -10.33 -13.10 18.71
N ILE A 290 -10.88 -13.23 17.50
CA ILE A 290 -10.61 -14.38 16.63
C ILE A 290 -9.15 -14.37 16.15
N ARG A 291 -8.67 -13.21 15.67
CA ARG A 291 -7.26 -13.08 15.25
C ARG A 291 -6.29 -13.21 16.42
N ASP A 292 -6.73 -12.91 17.64
CA ASP A 292 -5.97 -13.14 18.86
C ASP A 292 -5.69 -14.61 19.13
N VAL A 293 -6.61 -15.51 18.76
CA VAL A 293 -6.49 -16.96 18.97
C VAL A 293 -6.00 -17.74 17.75
N CYS A 294 -5.62 -17.05 16.67
CA CYS A 294 -5.09 -17.64 15.44
C CYS A 294 -3.60 -17.32 15.28
N ALA A 295 -2.81 -18.31 14.91
CA ALA A 295 -1.47 -18.15 14.33
C ALA A 295 -1.55 -18.45 12.83
N PHE A 296 -0.96 -17.59 12.00
CA PHE A 296 -1.02 -17.72 10.55
C PHE A 296 0.37 -17.76 9.91
N VAL A 297 0.59 -18.76 9.05
CA VAL A 297 1.78 -18.90 8.20
C VAL A 297 1.34 -18.71 6.75
N PRO A 298 1.60 -17.54 6.14
CA PRO A 298 1.21 -17.28 4.76
C PRO A 298 2.12 -17.99 3.76
N GLN A 299 1.62 -18.15 2.53
CA GLN A 299 2.38 -18.61 1.37
C GLN A 299 3.51 -17.63 1.02
N ASP A 300 3.16 -16.36 0.83
CA ASP A 300 4.10 -15.28 0.55
C ASP A 300 4.47 -14.54 1.84
N ILE A 301 5.71 -14.72 2.29
CA ILE A 301 6.17 -14.17 3.56
C ILE A 301 6.84 -12.81 3.34
N SER A 302 6.20 -11.78 3.87
CA SER A 302 6.78 -10.45 4.02
C SER A 302 7.47 -10.28 5.38
N LEU A 303 8.66 -9.67 5.38
CA LEU A 303 9.35 -9.24 6.58
C LEU A 303 9.36 -7.71 6.64
N PHE A 304 9.16 -7.16 7.83
CA PHE A 304 9.33 -5.72 8.04
C PHE A 304 10.80 -5.34 7.89
N ASN A 305 11.05 -4.11 7.41
CA ASN A 305 12.38 -3.49 7.37
C ASN A 305 12.88 -3.19 8.80
N ALA A 306 13.22 -4.24 9.55
CA ALA A 306 13.45 -4.22 11.00
C ALA A 306 14.36 -5.41 11.42
N PRO A 307 14.89 -5.42 12.66
CA PRO A 307 15.65 -6.56 13.18
C PRO A 307 14.90 -7.91 13.07
N ILE A 308 15.64 -9.01 12.94
CA ILE A 308 15.05 -10.36 12.95
C ILE A 308 14.30 -10.63 14.26
N GLY A 309 14.86 -10.20 15.40
CA GLY A 309 14.22 -10.30 16.71
C GLY A 309 12.84 -9.62 16.75
N TYR A 310 12.74 -8.40 16.21
CA TYR A 310 11.47 -7.68 16.06
C TYR A 310 10.49 -8.45 15.16
N ASN A 311 10.97 -8.95 14.03
CA ASN A 311 10.15 -9.72 13.10
C ASN A 311 9.58 -10.97 13.78
N ILE A 312 10.34 -11.73 14.56
CA ILE A 312 9.82 -12.90 15.31
C ILE A 312 8.86 -12.45 16.41
N ALA A 313 9.22 -11.41 17.18
CA ALA A 313 8.42 -10.86 18.26
C ALA A 313 7.06 -10.33 17.81
N TYR A 314 6.92 -9.95 16.54
CA TYR A 314 5.65 -9.58 15.94
C TYR A 314 4.58 -10.68 16.07
N GLY A 315 4.99 -11.96 16.19
CA GLY A 315 4.10 -13.07 16.50
C GLY A 315 3.37 -12.93 17.84
N SER A 316 3.87 -12.14 18.79
CA SER A 316 3.21 -11.87 20.07
C SER A 316 2.13 -10.78 20.00
N MET A 317 1.98 -10.06 18.88
CA MET A 317 1.09 -8.91 18.73
C MET A 317 -0.38 -9.29 18.92
N THR A 318 -0.99 -8.93 20.04
CA THR A 318 -2.44 -9.11 20.32
C THR A 318 -3.17 -7.77 20.31
N SER A 319 -4.48 -7.78 20.55
CA SER A 319 -5.23 -6.56 20.90
C SER A 319 -4.63 -5.78 22.10
N SER A 320 -3.87 -6.44 22.98
CA SER A 320 -3.14 -5.83 24.11
C SER A 320 -1.75 -5.26 23.75
N GLY A 321 -1.30 -5.41 22.50
CA GLY A 321 0.02 -4.98 22.03
C GLY A 321 1.02 -6.13 21.83
N MET A 322 2.27 -5.76 21.55
CA MET A 322 3.39 -6.66 21.29
C MET A 322 4.41 -6.56 22.43
N ILE A 323 5.13 -7.65 22.70
CA ILE A 323 6.22 -7.62 23.66
C ILE A 323 7.38 -6.73 23.19
N ASP A 324 8.07 -6.12 24.15
CA ASP A 324 9.41 -5.61 23.92
C ASP A 324 10.39 -6.78 23.87
N TRP A 325 10.83 -7.13 22.68
CA TRP A 325 11.74 -8.25 22.45
C TRP A 325 13.16 -8.01 22.99
N THR A 326 13.53 -6.75 23.28
CA THR A 326 14.85 -6.40 23.80
C THR A 326 14.98 -6.70 25.29
N ALA A 327 13.86 -6.85 25.99
CA ALA A 327 13.85 -7.32 27.37
C ALA A 327 14.36 -8.76 27.45
N GLU A 328 15.27 -9.04 28.39
CA GLU A 328 15.98 -10.31 28.51
C GLU A 328 15.07 -11.54 28.56
N GLU A 329 13.95 -11.46 29.28
CA GLU A 329 12.96 -12.55 29.38
C GLU A 329 12.27 -12.84 28.04
N ASN A 330 11.88 -11.78 27.31
CA ASN A 330 11.25 -11.88 26.00
C ASN A 330 12.23 -12.34 24.92
N ARG A 331 13.50 -11.90 25.01
CA ARG A 331 14.57 -12.33 24.11
C ARG A 331 14.77 -13.84 24.18
N LYS A 332 14.79 -14.43 25.38
CA LYS A 332 14.87 -15.88 25.57
C LYS A 332 13.68 -16.61 24.93
N ALA A 333 12.47 -16.06 25.04
CA ALA A 333 11.32 -16.63 24.38
C ALA A 333 11.43 -16.56 22.85
N VAL A 334 11.87 -15.43 22.30
CA VAL A 334 12.16 -15.28 20.86
C VAL A 334 13.21 -16.30 20.40
N GLU A 335 14.30 -16.44 21.16
CA GLU A 335 15.37 -17.40 20.86
C GLU A 335 14.89 -18.85 20.92
N ARG A 336 14.10 -19.21 21.93
CA ARG A 336 13.49 -20.54 22.06
C ARG A 336 12.60 -20.87 20.85
N HIS A 337 11.73 -19.95 20.42
CA HIS A 337 10.87 -20.19 19.28
C HIS A 337 11.62 -20.20 17.95
N ALA A 338 12.70 -19.42 17.82
CA ALA A 338 13.61 -19.52 16.69
C ALA A 338 14.36 -20.86 16.62
N GLN A 339 14.71 -21.44 17.77
CA GLN A 339 15.30 -22.79 17.86
C GLN A 339 14.27 -23.85 17.45
N MET A 340 13.05 -23.76 17.99
CA MET A 340 11.95 -24.64 17.61
C MET A 340 11.65 -24.58 16.10
N ALA A 341 11.80 -23.39 15.50
CA ALA A 341 11.64 -23.20 14.06
C ALA A 341 12.90 -23.51 13.22
N ALA A 342 13.98 -24.00 13.85
CA ALA A 342 15.24 -24.33 13.20
C ALA A 342 15.85 -23.17 12.39
N VAL A 343 15.73 -21.92 12.88
CA VAL A 343 16.37 -20.73 12.27
C VAL A 343 17.37 -20.04 13.20
N HIS A 344 17.43 -20.46 14.46
CA HIS A 344 18.33 -19.89 15.47
C HIS A 344 19.81 -19.90 15.05
N ASP A 345 20.31 -21.05 14.58
CA ASP A 345 21.72 -21.19 14.25
C ASP A 345 22.10 -20.33 13.04
N THR A 346 21.23 -20.27 12.03
CA THR A 346 21.38 -19.35 10.89
C THR A 346 21.44 -17.91 11.36
N ILE A 347 20.54 -17.49 12.27
CA ILE A 347 20.54 -16.13 12.81
C ILE A 347 21.84 -15.86 13.56
N ARG A 348 22.35 -16.81 14.35
CA ARG A 348 23.61 -16.66 15.10
C ARG A 348 24.85 -16.54 14.22
N CYS A 349 24.80 -17.08 13.00
CA CYS A 349 25.88 -16.93 12.02
C CYS A 349 25.87 -15.54 11.34
N LEU A 350 24.80 -14.75 11.47
CA LEU A 350 24.75 -13.39 10.92
C LEU A 350 25.61 -12.44 11.78
N PRO A 351 26.27 -11.42 11.18
CA PRO A 351 27.17 -10.51 11.89
C PRO A 351 26.56 -9.84 13.14
N ASN A 352 25.27 -9.52 13.09
CA ASN A 352 24.55 -8.86 14.19
C ASN A 352 23.51 -9.78 14.86
N GLY A 353 23.53 -11.08 14.60
CA GLY A 353 22.57 -12.01 15.20
C GLY A 353 21.11 -11.58 14.95
N TYR A 354 20.31 -11.54 16.02
CA TYR A 354 18.91 -11.08 16.01
C TYR A 354 18.73 -9.59 15.71
N ASP A 355 19.77 -8.77 15.91
CA ASP A 355 19.77 -7.35 15.59
C ASP A 355 20.00 -7.08 14.09
N THR A 356 20.25 -8.12 13.28
CA THR A 356 20.39 -8.00 11.83
C THR A 356 19.09 -7.47 11.22
N VAL A 357 19.17 -6.35 10.49
CA VAL A 357 18.02 -5.74 9.81
C VAL A 357 17.72 -6.48 8.52
N VAL A 358 16.51 -7.02 8.42
CA VAL A 358 15.97 -7.73 7.25
C VAL A 358 14.81 -6.95 6.65
N GLY A 359 14.30 -7.36 5.49
CA GLY A 359 13.17 -6.75 4.78
C GLY A 359 13.52 -6.40 3.33
N GLU A 360 12.60 -5.80 2.59
CA GLU A 360 12.81 -5.41 1.17
C GLU A 360 13.97 -4.43 0.96
N ARG A 361 14.32 -3.64 1.99
CA ARG A 361 15.43 -2.68 1.99
C ARG A 361 16.64 -3.15 2.83
N GLY A 362 16.54 -4.31 3.46
CA GLY A 362 17.55 -4.88 4.37
C GLY A 362 18.29 -6.07 3.78
N LEU A 363 18.87 -6.91 4.64
CA LEU A 363 19.43 -8.20 4.21
C LEU A 363 18.29 -9.12 3.73
N LEU A 364 18.47 -9.70 2.55
CA LEU A 364 17.56 -10.70 2.02
C LEU A 364 17.89 -12.06 2.62
N LEU A 365 16.98 -12.58 3.44
CA LEU A 365 16.95 -13.99 3.82
C LEU A 365 16.53 -14.84 2.61
N SER A 366 17.03 -16.07 2.54
CA SER A 366 16.56 -17.06 1.56
C SER A 366 15.07 -17.38 1.77
N GLY A 367 14.41 -17.98 0.78
CA GLY A 367 12.99 -18.36 0.89
C GLY A 367 12.71 -19.24 2.12
N GLY A 368 13.54 -20.26 2.34
CA GLY A 368 13.45 -21.13 3.51
C GLY A 368 13.70 -20.43 4.84
N GLU A 369 14.66 -19.51 4.90
CA GLU A 369 14.92 -18.74 6.10
C GLU A 369 13.76 -17.80 6.44
N LYS A 370 13.19 -17.09 5.45
CA LYS A 370 11.99 -16.26 5.64
C LYS A 370 10.84 -17.09 6.21
N GLN A 371 10.69 -18.30 5.70
CA GLN A 371 9.65 -19.21 6.15
C GLN A 371 9.85 -19.71 7.57
N ARG A 372 11.06 -20.11 7.94
CA ARG A 372 11.32 -20.49 9.33
C ARG A 372 11.14 -19.31 10.29
N VAL A 373 11.44 -18.07 9.86
CA VAL A 373 11.08 -16.86 10.62
C VAL A 373 9.55 -16.73 10.76
N ALA A 374 8.78 -16.96 9.70
CA ALA A 374 7.31 -16.94 9.77
C ALA A 374 6.75 -18.02 10.70
N ILE A 375 7.34 -19.21 10.70
CA ILE A 375 6.96 -20.28 11.62
C ILE A 375 7.33 -19.91 13.06
N ALA A 376 8.52 -19.33 13.30
CA ALA A 376 8.90 -18.82 14.62
C ALA A 376 7.90 -17.78 15.15
N ARG A 377 7.42 -16.86 14.27
CA ARG A 377 6.34 -15.91 14.61
C ARG A 377 5.06 -16.63 15.02
N ALA A 378 4.61 -17.59 14.20
CA ALA A 378 3.40 -18.36 14.47
C ALA A 378 3.51 -19.20 15.76
N MET A 379 4.68 -19.73 16.07
CA MET A 379 4.92 -20.49 17.29
C MET A 379 4.94 -19.59 18.54
N LEU A 380 5.58 -18.41 18.47
CA LEU A 380 5.64 -17.43 19.57
C LEU A 380 4.24 -16.98 20.02
N ARG A 381 3.28 -16.96 19.11
CA ARG A 381 1.88 -16.63 19.38
C ARG A 381 1.20 -17.59 20.36
N GLU A 382 1.63 -18.86 20.38
CA GLU A 382 0.99 -19.95 21.15
C GLU A 382 -0.54 -20.05 20.99
N ALA A 383 -1.05 -19.68 19.80
CA ALA A 383 -2.47 -19.72 19.50
C ALA A 383 -3.03 -21.16 19.46
N PRO A 384 -4.28 -21.36 19.94
CA PRO A 384 -4.96 -22.66 19.88
C PRO A 384 -5.38 -23.06 18.45
N ILE A 385 -5.45 -22.11 17.51
CA ILE A 385 -5.71 -22.35 16.09
C ILE A 385 -4.45 -22.00 15.29
N VAL A 386 -3.96 -22.94 14.50
CA VAL A 386 -2.82 -22.73 13.58
C VAL A 386 -3.31 -22.85 12.14
N LEU A 387 -3.06 -21.83 11.34
CA LEU A 387 -3.45 -21.73 9.94
C LEU A 387 -2.18 -21.67 9.09
N ALA A 388 -2.00 -22.57 8.14
CA ALA A 388 -0.84 -22.59 7.25
C ALA A 388 -1.29 -22.67 5.79
N ASP A 389 -0.87 -21.69 4.98
CA ASP A 389 -1.18 -21.61 3.55
C ASP A 389 0.05 -21.95 2.71
N GLU A 390 0.05 -23.14 2.10
CA GLU A 390 1.14 -23.65 1.26
C GLU A 390 2.54 -23.35 1.81
N PRO A 391 2.84 -23.73 3.07
CA PRO A 391 4.08 -23.31 3.68
C PRO A 391 5.26 -23.68 2.79
N THR A 392 5.32 -24.88 2.21
CA THR A 392 6.53 -25.40 1.57
C THR A 392 6.74 -25.04 0.10
N SER A 393 5.94 -24.14 -0.49
CA SER A 393 5.90 -23.92 -1.95
C SER A 393 7.22 -23.41 -2.56
N ALA A 394 8.07 -22.76 -1.77
CA ALA A 394 9.34 -22.17 -2.21
C ALA A 394 10.59 -22.97 -1.81
N LEU A 395 10.41 -24.23 -1.38
CA LEU A 395 11.48 -25.03 -0.77
C LEU A 395 11.90 -26.23 -1.63
N ASP A 396 13.20 -26.56 -1.53
CA ASP A 396 13.74 -27.86 -1.93
C ASP A 396 13.22 -28.97 -1.00
N ALA A 397 13.30 -30.23 -1.46
CA ALA A 397 12.72 -31.38 -0.78
C ALA A 397 13.31 -31.63 0.64
N GLY A 398 14.60 -31.33 0.84
CA GLY A 398 15.26 -31.49 2.15
C GLY A 398 14.74 -30.46 3.16
N THR A 399 14.72 -29.19 2.75
CA THR A 399 14.19 -28.09 3.57
C THR A 399 12.70 -28.24 3.85
N GLU A 400 11.93 -28.77 2.91
CA GLU A 400 10.50 -29.06 3.08
C GLU A 400 10.24 -30.04 4.23
N ALA A 401 10.96 -31.16 4.30
CA ALA A 401 10.76 -32.16 5.34
C ALA A 401 11.00 -31.59 6.76
N GLU A 402 12.06 -30.78 6.92
CA GLU A 402 12.35 -30.11 8.18
C GLU A 402 11.28 -29.11 8.58
N VAL A 403 10.82 -28.29 7.63
CA VAL A 403 9.75 -27.32 7.86
C VAL A 403 8.44 -28.00 8.25
N MET A 404 8.09 -29.11 7.59
CA MET A 404 6.90 -29.88 7.93
C MET A 404 7.01 -30.51 9.31
N HIS A 405 8.20 -30.98 9.70
CA HIS A 405 8.45 -31.46 11.05
C HIS A 405 8.23 -30.35 12.09
N VAL A 406 8.76 -29.14 11.85
CA VAL A 406 8.53 -27.98 12.71
C VAL A 406 7.05 -27.62 12.80
N LEU A 407 6.33 -27.56 11.67
CA LEU A 407 4.91 -27.21 11.64
C LEU A 407 4.04 -28.21 12.41
N ARG A 408 4.37 -29.50 12.35
CA ARG A 408 3.69 -30.52 13.16
C ARG A 408 3.93 -30.31 14.64
N PHE A 409 5.17 -30.01 15.03
CA PHE A 409 5.48 -29.68 16.41
C PHE A 409 4.75 -28.39 16.85
N ALA A 410 4.64 -27.40 15.95
CA ALA A 410 3.86 -26.20 16.18
C ALA A 410 2.36 -26.46 16.31
N GLY A 411 1.83 -27.50 15.66
CA GLY A 411 0.41 -27.89 15.67
C GLY A 411 0.04 -28.88 16.77
N ALA A 412 1.00 -29.52 17.43
CA ALA A 412 0.73 -30.51 18.47
C ALA A 412 -0.11 -29.91 19.61
N GLY A 413 -1.26 -30.52 19.90
CA GLY A 413 -2.19 -30.04 20.93
C GLY A 413 -2.99 -28.80 20.52
N ARG A 414 -3.03 -28.44 19.23
CA ARG A 414 -3.75 -27.30 18.67
C ARG A 414 -4.62 -27.75 17.51
N THR A 415 -5.67 -26.99 17.21
CA THR A 415 -6.46 -27.23 16.00
C THR A 415 -5.71 -26.63 14.82
N CYS A 416 -5.23 -27.45 13.90
CA CYS A 416 -4.36 -27.02 12.82
C CYS A 416 -5.07 -27.17 11.47
N ILE A 417 -4.94 -26.16 10.61
CA ILE A 417 -5.48 -26.15 9.26
C ILE A 417 -4.32 -25.92 8.30
N LEU A 418 -4.05 -26.94 7.49
CA LEU A 418 -2.99 -26.92 6.49
C LEU A 418 -3.60 -26.91 5.09
N VAL A 419 -3.38 -25.84 4.35
CA VAL A 419 -3.62 -25.82 2.91
C VAL A 419 -2.32 -26.22 2.22
N ALA A 420 -2.38 -27.22 1.35
CA ALA A 420 -1.20 -27.68 0.64
C ALA A 420 -1.45 -27.92 -0.86
N HIS A 421 -0.39 -27.72 -1.64
CA HIS A 421 -0.32 -28.14 -3.03
C HIS A 421 0.39 -29.49 -3.18
N ARG A 422 1.38 -29.79 -2.32
CA ARG A 422 2.13 -31.06 -2.31
C ARG A 422 1.45 -32.06 -1.40
N LEU A 423 1.02 -33.20 -1.95
CA LEU A 423 0.27 -34.19 -1.17
C LEU A 423 1.11 -34.89 -0.10
N SER A 424 2.42 -34.99 -0.30
CA SER A 424 3.38 -35.51 0.70
C SER A 424 3.30 -34.77 2.03
N THR A 425 2.97 -33.47 2.00
CA THR A 425 2.86 -32.65 3.22
C THR A 425 1.61 -32.96 4.05
N VAL A 426 0.54 -33.46 3.42
CA VAL A 426 -0.76 -33.69 4.08
C VAL A 426 -1.00 -35.15 4.47
N GLN A 427 -0.10 -36.06 4.06
CA GLN A 427 -0.17 -37.50 4.33
C GLN A 427 -0.48 -37.84 5.81
N THR A 428 -0.04 -37.00 6.73
CA THR A 428 -0.12 -37.27 8.17
C THR A 428 -1.12 -36.38 8.89
N ALA A 429 -1.96 -35.67 8.15
CA ALA A 429 -3.08 -34.96 8.75
C ALA A 429 -4.06 -35.98 9.33
N ASP A 430 -4.68 -35.65 10.46
CA ASP A 430 -5.69 -36.50 11.09
C ASP A 430 -6.93 -36.63 10.20
N ILE A 431 -7.22 -35.58 9.41
CA ILE A 431 -8.28 -35.57 8.40
C ILE A 431 -7.84 -34.77 7.18
N ILE A 432 -8.12 -35.29 5.99
CA ILE A 432 -7.88 -34.62 4.71
C ILE A 432 -9.23 -34.32 4.07
N PHE A 433 -9.44 -33.08 3.65
CA PHE A 433 -10.57 -32.61 2.86
C PHE A 433 -10.11 -32.31 1.44
N VAL A 434 -10.67 -33.04 0.48
CA VAL A 434 -10.43 -32.83 -0.94
C VAL A 434 -11.50 -31.89 -1.49
N LEU A 435 -11.08 -30.68 -1.87
CA LEU A 435 -11.97 -29.69 -2.45
C LEU A 435 -12.02 -29.84 -3.97
N ASN A 436 -13.24 -29.85 -4.50
CA ASN A 436 -13.48 -29.74 -5.93
C ASN A 436 -14.75 -28.92 -6.18
N GLU A 437 -14.72 -28.08 -7.22
CA GLU A 437 -15.88 -27.26 -7.64
C GLU A 437 -16.58 -26.50 -6.48
N GLY A 438 -15.80 -26.03 -5.49
CA GLY A 438 -16.32 -25.25 -4.38
C GLY A 438 -17.07 -26.04 -3.31
N ARG A 439 -16.85 -27.35 -3.23
CA ARG A 439 -17.42 -28.26 -2.22
C ARG A 439 -16.36 -29.25 -1.72
N VAL A 440 -16.65 -29.89 -0.58
CA VAL A 440 -15.87 -31.05 -0.13
C VAL A 440 -16.31 -32.26 -0.94
N TRP A 441 -15.41 -32.81 -1.76
CA TRP A 441 -15.66 -33.96 -2.61
C TRP A 441 -15.38 -35.28 -1.89
N GLU A 442 -14.25 -35.35 -1.18
CA GLU A 442 -13.83 -36.49 -0.40
C GLU A 442 -13.30 -36.03 0.96
N SER A 443 -13.48 -36.87 1.97
CA SER A 443 -12.85 -36.72 3.28
C SER A 443 -12.44 -38.07 3.87
N GLY A 444 -11.38 -38.06 4.65
CA GLY A 444 -10.85 -39.23 5.35
C GLY A 444 -9.38 -39.09 5.68
N THR A 445 -8.78 -40.16 6.20
CA THR A 445 -7.32 -40.25 6.35
C THR A 445 -6.64 -40.50 5.00
N HIS A 446 -5.32 -40.32 4.94
CA HIS A 446 -4.54 -40.63 3.73
C HIS A 446 -4.77 -42.05 3.21
N GLU A 447 -4.74 -43.04 4.11
CA GLU A 447 -4.93 -44.45 3.77
C GLU A 447 -6.35 -44.74 3.25
N GLU A 448 -7.36 -44.15 3.89
CA GLU A 448 -8.77 -44.28 3.47
C GLU A 448 -9.01 -43.66 2.09
N LEU A 449 -8.43 -42.49 1.82
CA LEU A 449 -8.59 -41.79 0.55
C LEU A 449 -7.86 -42.48 -0.59
N LEU A 450 -6.68 -43.07 -0.34
CA LEU A 450 -6.00 -43.91 -1.33
C LEU A 450 -6.80 -45.18 -1.64
N ALA A 451 -7.37 -45.84 -0.62
CA ALA A 451 -8.17 -47.04 -0.80
C ALA A 451 -9.45 -46.78 -1.61
N LYS A 452 -10.04 -45.57 -1.50
CA LYS A 452 -11.23 -45.17 -2.27
C LYS A 452 -10.98 -45.01 -3.77
N GLN A 453 -9.71 -44.89 -4.21
CA GLN A 453 -9.33 -44.66 -5.61
C GLN A 453 -10.07 -43.48 -6.27
N GLY A 454 -10.35 -42.44 -5.49
CA GLY A 454 -11.07 -41.24 -5.92
C GLY A 454 -10.16 -40.12 -6.46
N LEU A 455 -10.63 -38.88 -6.37
CA LEU A 455 -9.88 -37.69 -6.80
C LEU A 455 -8.54 -37.56 -6.06
N TYR A 456 -8.51 -37.84 -4.75
CA TYR A 456 -7.26 -37.85 -3.98
C TYR A 456 -6.22 -38.80 -4.57
N TYR A 457 -6.63 -40.04 -4.86
CA TYR A 457 -5.78 -41.09 -5.41
C TYR A 457 -5.19 -40.68 -6.77
N HIS A 458 -6.01 -40.11 -7.66
CA HIS A 458 -5.54 -39.62 -8.96
C HIS A 458 -4.52 -38.49 -8.82
N MET A 459 -4.77 -37.52 -7.94
CA MET A 459 -3.80 -36.44 -7.69
C MET A 459 -2.49 -36.99 -7.09
N TRP A 460 -2.57 -37.97 -6.19
CA TRP A 460 -1.40 -38.61 -5.57
C TRP A 460 -0.50 -39.27 -6.60
N HIS A 461 -1.07 -40.09 -7.48
CA HIS A 461 -0.30 -40.78 -8.50
C HIS A 461 0.28 -39.84 -9.55
N THR A 462 -0.43 -38.75 -9.90
CA THR A 462 0.08 -37.74 -10.83
C THR A 462 1.31 -37.04 -10.23
N GLN A 463 1.23 -36.59 -8.97
CA GLN A 463 2.36 -35.94 -8.31
C GLN A 463 3.56 -36.88 -8.09
N ALA A 464 3.32 -38.17 -7.82
CA ALA A 464 4.39 -39.16 -7.71
C ALA A 464 5.12 -39.37 -9.04
N GLN A 465 4.39 -39.41 -10.17
CA GLN A 465 4.99 -39.52 -11.51
C GLN A 465 5.80 -38.28 -11.90
N ASP A 466 5.32 -37.09 -11.53
CA ASP A 466 6.05 -35.84 -11.78
C ASP A 466 7.38 -35.81 -11.01
N LEU A 467 7.41 -36.27 -9.75
CA LEU A 467 8.64 -36.38 -8.95
C LEU A 467 9.65 -37.36 -9.55
N ASP A 468 9.20 -38.56 -9.96
CA ASP A 468 10.07 -39.56 -10.59
C ASP A 468 10.64 -39.11 -11.94
N SER A 469 9.94 -38.20 -12.65
CA SER A 469 10.38 -37.64 -13.94
C SER A 469 11.40 -36.51 -13.82
N ILE A 470 11.49 -35.86 -12.65
CA ILE A 470 12.45 -34.77 -12.37
C ILE A 470 13.78 -35.33 -11.84
N GLU A 471 13.78 -36.52 -11.24
CA GLU A 471 15.00 -37.20 -10.77
C GLU A 471 15.73 -38.02 -11.86
N GLN A 472 15.17 -38.13 -13.07
CA GLN A 472 15.82 -38.71 -14.27
C GLN A 472 16.38 -37.61 -15.18
#